data_AF-A0A8C6B843-F1
#
_entry.id   AF-A0A8C6B843-F1
#
_cell.length_a   1.000
_cell.length_b   1.000
_cell.length_c   1.000
_cell.angle_alpha   90.00
_cell.angle_beta   90.00
_cell.angle_gamma   90.00
#
_symmetry.space_group_name_H-M   'P 1'
#
loop_
_entity.id
_entity.type
_entity.pdbx_description
1 polymer ?
#
loop_
_entity_poly.entity_id
_entity_poly.type
_entity_poly.pdbx_seq_one_letter_code
_entity_poly.pdbx_strand_id
1 'polypeptide(L)'
;MHFSCSVVFVYQNLFPRRHLVTLLKNVPKIEVVGSYRVAVKVFRKSFFFFFLFFSYIFKKSNIKMASKRALVILATGAEEMETVIPVDVMRRAGIKVTIAGLTGKDPVQCSRDVVICPDASLEDANKQGPYDVVVMPGGGLGAQNLSQSSAVKEILKEQEKRKGLIAAICAGPTALLAHEIGFGSKVTTHPLAKDKMMDGNHYSYSENRVERDGLIITSRGPGTSFEFALAIVEALAGKDVAEQVKAPLVLKD
;
A
#
# COMPACT_ATOMS: atom_id res chain seq x y z
N MET A 1 -11.47 -53.99 4.30
CA MET A 1 -10.30 -53.13 4.57
C MET A 1 -10.67 -51.69 4.31
N HIS A 2 -10.40 -50.83 5.28
CA HIS A 2 -10.85 -49.45 5.45
C HIS A 2 -10.45 -48.47 4.33
N PHE A 3 -11.38 -47.61 3.92
CA PHE A 3 -11.08 -46.25 3.43
C PHE A 3 -12.24 -45.32 3.79
N SER A 4 -12.20 -44.74 4.99
CA SER A 4 -13.14 -43.69 5.40
C SER A 4 -12.61 -42.88 6.58
N CYS A 5 -11.66 -41.96 6.35
CA CYS A 5 -11.41 -40.86 7.30
C CYS A 5 -10.49 -39.77 6.71
N SER A 6 -10.96 -38.92 5.80
CA SER A 6 -10.13 -37.74 5.42
C SER A 6 -10.87 -36.47 4.98
N VAL A 7 -12.20 -36.45 4.82
CA VAL A 7 -12.88 -35.27 4.24
C VAL A 7 -13.53 -34.37 5.29
N VAL A 8 -13.72 -34.85 6.53
CA VAL A 8 -14.40 -34.08 7.59
C VAL A 8 -13.44 -33.14 8.36
N PHE A 9 -12.12 -33.31 8.22
CA PHE A 9 -11.13 -32.58 9.03
C PHE A 9 -10.77 -31.18 8.52
N VAL A 10 -11.10 -30.84 7.26
CA VAL A 10 -10.62 -29.59 6.64
C VAL A 10 -11.52 -28.37 6.96
N TYR A 11 -12.74 -28.58 7.44
CA TYR A 11 -13.72 -27.49 7.59
C TYR A 11 -13.90 -26.94 9.02
N GLN A 12 -13.29 -27.54 10.04
CA GLN A 12 -13.45 -27.06 11.42
C GLN A 12 -12.51 -25.90 11.82
N ASN A 13 -11.52 -25.56 10.99
CA ASN A 13 -10.46 -24.60 11.38
C ASN A 13 -10.57 -23.20 10.74
N LEU A 14 -11.64 -22.87 10.02
CA LEU A 14 -11.70 -21.62 9.25
C LEU A 14 -12.74 -20.58 9.69
N PHE A 15 -13.62 -20.85 10.66
CA PHE A 15 -14.60 -19.84 11.11
C PHE A 15 -15.00 -19.98 12.59
N PRO A 16 -15.19 -18.87 13.34
CA PRO A 16 -15.69 -18.91 14.71
C PRO A 16 -17.15 -19.41 14.78
N ARG A 17 -17.44 -20.25 15.78
CA ARG A 17 -18.66 -21.08 15.99
C ARG A 17 -20.02 -20.34 16.03
N ARG A 18 -20.11 -19.01 15.86
CA ARG A 18 -21.35 -18.26 16.11
C ARG A 18 -22.24 -18.00 14.90
N HIS A 19 -21.82 -18.28 13.67
CA HIS A 19 -22.65 -18.03 12.47
C HIS A 19 -23.18 -19.29 11.76
N LEU A 20 -22.83 -20.49 12.23
CA LEU A 20 -23.29 -21.73 11.59
C LEU A 20 -24.72 -22.17 11.97
N VAL A 21 -25.29 -21.59 13.03
CA VAL A 21 -26.57 -22.07 13.62
C VAL A 21 -27.81 -21.53 12.89
N THR A 22 -27.68 -20.47 12.09
CA THR A 22 -28.85 -19.86 11.42
C THR A 22 -29.16 -20.47 10.06
N LEU A 23 -28.20 -21.15 9.41
CA LEU A 23 -28.39 -21.71 8.06
C LEU A 23 -28.99 -23.13 8.02
N LEU A 24 -29.06 -23.82 9.16
CA LEU A 24 -29.51 -25.22 9.21
C LEU A 24 -30.98 -25.41 9.61
N LYS A 25 -31.73 -24.33 9.89
CA LYS A 25 -33.14 -24.42 10.31
C LYS A 25 -34.15 -24.63 9.19
N ASN A 26 -33.75 -24.50 7.92
CA ASN A 26 -34.65 -24.61 6.76
C ASN A 26 -34.35 -25.81 5.85
N VAL A 27 -33.67 -26.84 6.36
CA VAL A 27 -33.49 -28.10 5.62
C VAL A 27 -34.71 -28.99 5.88
N PRO A 28 -35.50 -29.37 4.85
CA PRO A 28 -36.63 -30.28 5.05
C PRO A 28 -36.14 -31.64 5.53
N LYS A 29 -36.86 -32.26 6.48
CA LYS A 29 -36.63 -33.64 6.90
C LYS A 29 -36.85 -34.56 5.69
N ILE A 30 -35.79 -35.21 5.22
CA ILE A 30 -35.87 -36.20 4.15
C ILE A 30 -36.05 -37.57 4.82
N GLU A 31 -37.26 -38.13 4.72
CA GLU A 31 -37.50 -39.55 5.00
C GLU A 31 -36.77 -40.40 3.96
N VAL A 32 -36.02 -41.38 4.46
CA VAL A 32 -35.23 -42.29 3.64
C VAL A 32 -36.13 -43.43 3.18
N VAL A 33 -36.71 -43.29 1.97
CA VAL A 33 -37.29 -44.42 1.23
C VAL A 33 -36.45 -44.65 -0.02
N GLY A 34 -36.08 -45.92 -0.23
CA GLY A 34 -34.95 -46.35 -1.03
C GLY A 34 -34.91 -45.83 -2.47
N SER A 35 -33.77 -45.22 -2.83
CA SER A 35 -33.12 -45.36 -4.14
C SER A 35 -31.85 -44.52 -4.18
N TYR A 36 -30.70 -45.18 -4.01
CA TYR A 36 -29.35 -44.59 -4.01
C TYR A 36 -28.95 -43.86 -5.30
N ARG A 37 -29.76 -43.95 -6.39
CA ARG A 37 -29.48 -43.29 -7.68
C ARG A 37 -29.98 -41.85 -7.79
N VAL A 38 -30.89 -41.39 -6.93
CA VAL A 38 -31.48 -40.03 -7.03
C VAL A 38 -30.68 -38.99 -6.23
N ALA A 39 -30.16 -39.37 -5.05
CA ALA A 39 -29.42 -38.46 -4.16
C ALA A 39 -28.11 -37.92 -4.78
N VAL A 40 -27.42 -38.72 -5.58
CA VAL A 40 -26.15 -38.34 -6.23
C VAL A 40 -26.37 -37.25 -7.32
N LYS A 41 -27.55 -37.22 -7.95
CA LYS A 41 -27.86 -36.28 -9.03
C LYS A 41 -28.21 -34.88 -8.51
N VAL A 42 -28.89 -34.79 -7.37
CA VAL A 42 -29.27 -33.52 -6.74
C VAL A 42 -28.05 -32.86 -6.08
N PHE A 43 -27.18 -33.65 -5.43
CA PHE A 43 -25.97 -33.13 -4.78
C PHE A 43 -24.94 -32.59 -5.78
N ARG A 44 -24.78 -33.24 -6.95
CA ARG A 44 -23.87 -32.76 -8.01
C ARG A 44 -24.32 -31.44 -8.64
N LYS A 45 -25.62 -31.23 -8.84
CA LYS A 45 -26.12 -29.96 -9.42
C LYS A 45 -25.97 -28.78 -8.46
N SER A 46 -26.20 -28.99 -7.17
CA SER A 46 -26.08 -27.93 -6.15
C SER A 46 -24.62 -27.56 -5.87
N PHE A 47 -23.71 -28.55 -5.84
CA PHE A 47 -22.26 -28.30 -5.71
C PHE A 47 -21.68 -27.64 -6.97
N PHE A 48 -22.17 -27.99 -8.17
CA PHE A 48 -21.74 -27.36 -9.42
C PHE A 48 -22.20 -25.90 -9.51
N PHE A 49 -23.42 -25.57 -9.05
CA PHE A 49 -23.87 -24.18 -8.94
C PHE A 49 -23.10 -23.42 -7.87
N PHE A 50 -22.80 -24.04 -6.73
CA PHE A 50 -21.98 -23.41 -5.69
C PHE A 50 -20.55 -23.17 -6.19
N PHE A 51 -19.95 -24.12 -6.91
CA PHE A 51 -18.61 -23.98 -7.49
C PHE A 51 -18.57 -22.98 -8.65
N LEU A 52 -19.62 -22.91 -9.49
CA LEU A 52 -19.77 -21.88 -10.52
C LEU A 52 -20.01 -20.51 -9.91
N PHE A 53 -20.78 -20.40 -8.83
CA PHE A 53 -21.02 -19.15 -8.13
C PHE A 53 -19.78 -18.68 -7.38
N PHE A 54 -19.04 -19.59 -6.74
CA PHE A 54 -17.74 -19.30 -6.10
C PHE A 54 -16.68 -18.96 -7.14
N SER A 55 -16.63 -19.69 -8.26
CA SER A 55 -15.73 -19.38 -9.38
C SER A 55 -16.11 -18.07 -10.05
N TYR A 56 -17.40 -17.73 -10.16
CA TYR A 56 -17.89 -16.45 -10.68
C TYR A 56 -17.56 -15.30 -9.73
N ILE A 57 -17.73 -15.47 -8.41
CA ILE A 57 -17.28 -14.51 -7.39
C ILE A 57 -15.75 -14.35 -7.45
N PHE A 58 -14.98 -15.45 -7.53
CA PHE A 58 -13.52 -15.43 -7.67
C PHE A 58 -13.04 -14.85 -9.01
N LYS A 59 -13.81 -14.98 -10.09
CA LYS A 59 -13.52 -14.37 -11.39
C LYS A 59 -13.82 -12.88 -11.37
N LYS A 60 -14.88 -12.46 -10.68
CA LYS A 60 -15.26 -11.05 -10.53
C LYS A 60 -14.29 -10.30 -9.61
N SER A 61 -13.67 -10.99 -8.65
CA SER A 61 -12.54 -10.46 -7.85
C SER A 61 -11.17 -10.56 -8.55
N ASN A 62 -11.06 -11.32 -9.65
CA ASN A 62 -9.87 -11.44 -10.51
C ASN A 62 -10.03 -10.69 -11.85
N ILE A 63 -10.84 -9.63 -11.91
CA ILE A 63 -10.48 -8.57 -12.85
C ILE A 63 -9.07 -8.18 -12.43
N LYS A 64 -8.06 -8.58 -13.22
CA LYS A 64 -6.67 -8.14 -13.08
C LYS A 64 -6.71 -6.61 -13.12
N MET A 65 -6.93 -5.97 -11.97
CA MET A 65 -6.60 -4.57 -11.85
C MET A 65 -5.11 -4.52 -12.10
N ALA A 66 -4.70 -3.77 -13.12
CA ALA A 66 -3.29 -3.54 -13.36
C ALA A 66 -2.68 -3.06 -12.05
N SER A 67 -1.66 -3.78 -11.57
CA SER A 67 -1.02 -3.48 -10.29
C SER A 67 -0.57 -2.02 -10.29
N LYS A 68 -0.96 -1.31 -9.22
CA LYS A 68 -0.60 0.09 -8.98
C LYS A 68 0.92 0.22 -8.90
N ARG A 69 1.44 1.38 -9.29
CA ARG A 69 2.88 1.64 -9.38
C ARG A 69 3.30 2.78 -8.47
N ALA A 70 4.40 2.60 -7.75
CA ALA A 70 4.98 3.62 -6.89
C ALA A 70 6.42 3.91 -7.29
N LEU A 71 6.78 5.19 -7.34
CA LEU A 71 8.16 5.65 -7.48
C LEU A 71 8.65 6.14 -6.12
N VAL A 72 9.73 5.57 -5.58
CA VAL A 72 10.39 6.04 -4.36
C VAL A 72 11.72 6.65 -4.76
N ILE A 73 11.92 7.94 -4.53
CA ILE A 73 13.15 8.64 -4.93
C ILE A 73 14.16 8.57 -3.79
N LEU A 74 15.26 7.84 -4.00
CA LEU A 74 16.31 7.58 -3.02
C LEU A 74 17.50 8.52 -3.28
N ALA A 75 17.78 9.40 -2.34
CA ALA A 75 18.91 10.33 -2.39
C ALA A 75 19.93 10.03 -1.28
N THR A 76 21.19 10.40 -1.49
CA THR A 76 22.22 10.31 -0.44
C THR A 76 21.79 11.06 0.81
N GLY A 77 21.94 10.41 1.97
CA GLY A 77 21.48 10.94 3.26
C GLY A 77 19.97 10.87 3.50
N ALA A 78 19.23 10.11 2.67
CA ALA A 78 17.85 9.74 2.98
C ALA A 78 17.77 8.92 4.27
N GLU A 79 16.67 9.06 5.00
CA GLU A 79 16.41 8.24 6.18
C GLU A 79 15.99 6.82 5.74
N GLU A 80 16.78 5.83 6.14
CA GLU A 80 16.67 4.44 5.67
C GLU A 80 15.38 3.75 6.15
N MET A 81 14.88 4.03 7.35
CA MET A 81 13.63 3.46 7.85
C MET A 81 12.44 4.02 7.07
N GLU A 82 12.42 5.32 6.83
CA GLU A 82 11.44 6.04 6.03
C GLU A 82 11.50 5.69 4.53
N THR A 83 12.61 5.09 4.08
CA THR A 83 12.72 4.51 2.74
C THR A 83 12.21 3.06 2.71
N VAL A 84 12.75 2.21 3.58
CA VAL A 84 12.52 0.76 3.54
C VAL A 84 11.11 0.40 3.99
N ILE A 85 10.57 1.03 5.05
CA ILE A 85 9.23 0.71 5.56
C ILE A 85 8.16 0.96 4.48
N PRO A 86 8.08 2.13 3.82
CA PRO A 86 7.11 2.34 2.76
C PRO A 86 7.29 1.40 1.57
N VAL A 87 8.54 1.14 1.15
CA VAL A 87 8.83 0.21 0.04
C VAL A 87 8.29 -1.18 0.36
N ASP A 88 8.64 -1.72 1.53
CA ASP A 88 8.25 -3.07 1.95
C ASP A 88 6.72 -3.18 2.09
N VAL A 89 6.08 -2.24 2.80
CA VAL A 89 4.62 -2.24 3.02
C VAL A 89 3.84 -2.08 1.71
N MET A 90 4.28 -1.21 0.80
CA MET A 90 3.66 -1.09 -0.53
C MET A 90 3.83 -2.36 -1.36
N ARG A 91 5.01 -3.01 -1.32
CA ARG A 91 5.23 -4.30 -1.99
C ARG A 91 4.34 -5.40 -1.42
N ARG A 92 4.13 -5.45 -0.09
CA ARG A 92 3.16 -6.37 0.55
C ARG A 92 1.73 -6.16 0.07
N ALA A 93 1.35 -4.93 -0.26
CA ALA A 93 0.06 -4.59 -0.85
C ALA A 93 -0.07 -4.95 -2.34
N GLY A 94 0.95 -5.55 -2.95
CA GLY A 94 0.96 -5.88 -4.37
C GLY A 94 1.18 -4.67 -5.29
N ILE A 95 1.67 -3.55 -4.75
CA ILE A 95 2.07 -2.36 -5.53
C ILE A 95 3.45 -2.62 -6.13
N LYS A 96 3.62 -2.33 -7.42
CA LYS A 96 4.91 -2.36 -8.12
C LYS A 96 5.72 -1.12 -7.74
N VAL A 97 6.66 -1.30 -6.82
CA VAL A 97 7.52 -0.23 -6.32
C VAL A 97 8.86 -0.23 -7.05
N THR A 98 9.24 0.93 -7.60
CA THR A 98 10.57 1.23 -8.13
C THR A 98 11.30 2.15 -7.16
N ILE A 99 12.42 1.68 -6.59
CA ILE A 99 13.38 2.53 -5.87
C ILE A 99 14.31 3.17 -6.91
N ALA A 100 14.24 4.48 -7.05
CA ALA A 100 14.98 5.23 -8.06
C ALA A 100 16.08 6.06 -7.40
N GLY A 101 17.35 5.74 -7.72
CA GLY A 101 18.50 6.50 -7.23
C GLY A 101 18.57 7.88 -7.88
N LEU A 102 18.59 8.94 -7.06
CA LEU A 102 18.57 10.32 -7.51
C LEU A 102 19.77 10.66 -8.42
N THR A 103 20.95 10.16 -8.07
CA THR A 103 22.20 10.46 -8.78
C THR A 103 22.64 9.38 -9.76
N GLY A 104 21.92 8.26 -9.86
CA GLY A 104 22.31 7.16 -10.75
C GLY A 104 21.84 5.78 -10.27
N LYS A 105 22.52 4.74 -10.76
CA LYS A 105 22.26 3.33 -10.42
C LYS A 105 23.11 2.81 -9.28
N ASP A 106 24.10 3.59 -8.84
CA ASP A 106 25.03 3.19 -7.81
C ASP A 106 24.34 3.05 -6.44
N PRO A 107 24.87 2.22 -5.53
CA PRO A 107 24.37 2.13 -4.17
C PRO A 107 24.40 3.49 -3.46
N VAL A 108 23.35 3.78 -2.71
CA VAL A 108 23.16 5.06 -2.01
C VAL A 108 23.41 4.87 -0.51
N GLN A 109 24.30 5.69 0.05
CA GLN A 109 24.52 5.77 1.49
C GLN A 109 23.42 6.61 2.15
N CYS A 110 22.64 5.99 3.04
CA CYS A 110 21.58 6.61 3.82
C CYS A 110 22.15 7.35 5.05
N SER A 111 21.24 7.92 5.85
CA SER A 111 21.57 8.85 6.91
C SER A 111 22.34 8.24 8.10
N ARG A 112 22.18 6.94 8.37
CA ARG A 112 22.91 6.19 9.41
C ARG A 112 23.77 5.08 8.77
N ASP A 113 24.35 5.40 7.62
CA ASP A 113 25.33 4.58 6.90
C ASP A 113 24.82 3.24 6.35
N VAL A 114 23.50 2.97 6.44
CA VAL A 114 22.90 1.88 5.67
C VAL A 114 23.05 2.18 4.18
N VAL A 115 23.48 1.19 3.40
CA VAL A 115 23.64 1.31 1.95
C VAL A 115 22.52 0.56 1.25
N ILE A 116 21.78 1.25 0.39
CA ILE A 116 20.67 0.69 -0.38
C ILE A 116 21.00 0.74 -1.87
N CYS A 117 20.93 -0.39 -2.57
CA CYS A 117 21.01 -0.44 -4.02
C CYS A 117 19.64 -0.06 -4.63
N PRO A 118 19.54 0.99 -5.44
CA PRO A 118 18.30 1.33 -6.12
C PRO A 118 17.98 0.30 -7.23
N ASP A 119 16.69 0.17 -7.58
CA ASP A 119 16.25 -0.70 -8.68
C ASP A 119 16.66 -0.11 -10.05
N ALA A 120 16.71 1.22 -10.16
CA ALA A 120 17.09 1.97 -11.36
C ALA A 120 17.60 3.38 -11.00
N SER A 121 18.19 4.10 -11.96
CA SER A 121 18.38 5.55 -11.83
C SER A 121 17.03 6.27 -11.94
N LEU A 122 16.94 7.48 -11.37
CA LEU A 122 15.75 8.34 -11.53
C LEU A 122 15.45 8.64 -12.99
N GLU A 123 16.48 8.84 -13.81
CA GLU A 123 16.34 9.07 -15.25
C GLU A 123 15.65 7.89 -15.95
N ASP A 124 16.10 6.66 -15.70
CA ASP A 124 15.52 5.47 -16.34
C ASP A 124 14.15 5.11 -15.76
N ALA A 125 13.94 5.35 -14.46
CA ALA A 125 12.64 5.17 -13.83
C ALA A 125 11.61 6.16 -14.37
N ASN A 126 11.99 7.41 -14.65
CA ASN A 126 11.08 8.43 -15.17
C ASN A 126 10.52 8.04 -16.55
N LYS A 127 11.37 7.50 -17.43
CA LYS A 127 10.98 6.99 -18.77
C LYS A 127 9.93 5.88 -18.71
N GLN A 128 9.86 5.14 -17.60
CA GLN A 128 8.90 4.05 -17.41
C GLN A 128 7.57 4.53 -16.83
N GLY A 129 7.41 5.82 -16.51
CA GLY A 129 6.20 6.38 -15.95
C GLY A 129 4.96 6.20 -16.84
N PRO A 130 3.78 6.60 -16.36
CA PRO A 130 3.57 7.28 -15.08
C PRO A 130 3.41 6.33 -13.87
N TYR A 131 3.56 6.87 -12.67
CA TYR A 131 3.41 6.16 -11.38
C TYR A 131 2.21 6.66 -10.60
N ASP A 132 1.36 5.77 -10.08
CA ASP A 132 0.18 6.14 -9.29
C ASP A 132 0.55 6.97 -8.04
N VAL A 133 1.74 6.78 -7.46
CA VAL A 133 2.30 7.63 -6.39
C VAL A 133 3.78 7.91 -6.59
N VAL A 134 4.21 9.12 -6.24
CA VAL A 134 5.63 9.49 -6.04
C VAL A 134 5.88 9.69 -4.54
N VAL A 135 6.89 9.02 -4.01
CA VAL A 135 7.22 8.98 -2.57
C VAL A 135 8.58 9.61 -2.33
N MET A 136 8.64 10.53 -1.37
CA MET A 136 9.87 11.21 -0.92
C MET A 136 10.14 10.89 0.55
N PRO A 137 11.13 10.01 0.82
CA PRO A 137 11.67 9.82 2.16
C PRO A 137 12.24 11.13 2.73
N GLY A 138 12.36 11.20 4.05
CA GLY A 138 13.03 12.31 4.73
C GLY A 138 14.54 12.09 4.87
N GLY A 139 15.05 12.46 6.04
CA GLY A 139 16.48 12.69 6.26
C GLY A 139 16.87 14.10 5.83
N GLY A 140 17.60 14.83 6.68
CA GLY A 140 17.90 16.25 6.43
C GLY A 140 18.64 16.48 5.11
N LEU A 141 19.72 15.72 4.88
CA LEU A 141 20.51 15.76 3.65
C LEU A 141 19.75 15.17 2.45
N GLY A 142 19.06 14.03 2.64
CA GLY A 142 18.25 13.42 1.58
C GLY A 142 17.19 14.37 1.05
N ALA A 143 16.41 15.00 1.94
CA ALA A 143 15.41 16.00 1.59
C ALA A 143 16.02 17.24 0.91
N GLN A 144 17.19 17.71 1.37
CA GLN A 144 17.90 18.81 0.72
C GLN A 144 18.28 18.47 -0.73
N ASN A 145 18.83 17.27 -0.97
CA ASN A 145 19.18 16.81 -2.31
C ASN A 145 17.94 16.70 -3.22
N LEU A 146 16.81 16.25 -2.69
CA LEU A 146 15.52 16.24 -3.41
C LEU A 146 15.05 17.67 -3.75
N SER A 147 15.14 18.61 -2.81
CA SER A 147 14.78 20.02 -3.00
C SER A 147 15.63 20.71 -4.08
N GLN A 148 16.89 20.31 -4.24
CA GLN A 148 17.83 20.93 -5.20
C GLN A 148 17.76 20.32 -6.61
N SER A 149 17.05 19.20 -6.78
CA SER A 149 17.02 18.48 -8.06
C SER A 149 15.95 19.03 -9.01
N SER A 150 16.37 19.47 -10.20
CA SER A 150 15.46 19.83 -11.30
C SER A 150 14.66 18.62 -11.81
N ALA A 151 15.26 17.43 -11.84
CA ALA A 151 14.57 16.20 -12.22
C ALA A 151 13.42 15.88 -11.26
N VAL A 152 13.62 16.08 -9.95
CA VAL A 152 12.54 15.92 -8.95
C VAL A 152 11.45 16.98 -9.18
N LYS A 153 11.82 18.23 -9.46
CA LYS A 153 10.85 19.30 -9.78
C LYS A 153 9.93 18.90 -10.93
N GLU A 154 10.51 18.42 -12.03
CA GLU A 154 9.78 18.02 -13.23
C GLU A 154 8.82 16.85 -12.93
N ILE A 155 9.31 15.81 -12.27
CA ILE A 155 8.50 14.64 -11.87
C ILE A 155 7.31 15.06 -11.00
N LEU A 156 7.54 15.93 -10.00
CA LEU A 156 6.46 16.36 -9.11
C LEU A 156 5.44 17.26 -9.82
N LYS A 157 5.88 18.19 -10.67
CA LYS A 157 4.97 19.03 -11.46
C LYS A 157 4.13 18.20 -12.43
N GLU A 158 4.72 17.19 -13.07
CA GLU A 158 3.98 16.26 -13.93
C GLU A 158 2.97 15.42 -13.13
N GLN A 159 3.37 14.93 -11.96
CA GLN A 159 2.51 14.17 -11.06
C GLN A 159 1.33 15.02 -10.55
N GLU A 160 1.56 16.27 -10.17
CA GLU A 160 0.51 17.21 -9.76
C GLU A 160 -0.44 17.53 -10.92
N LYS A 161 0.11 17.88 -12.10
CA LYS A 161 -0.67 18.20 -13.31
C LYS A 161 -1.60 17.06 -13.71
N ARG A 162 -1.14 15.81 -13.61
CA ARG A 162 -1.94 14.63 -13.94
C ARG A 162 -2.84 14.15 -12.78
N LYS A 163 -2.88 14.88 -11.66
CA LYS A 163 -3.65 14.54 -10.47
C LYS A 163 -3.26 13.18 -9.87
N GLY A 164 -1.97 12.85 -9.94
CA GLY A 164 -1.39 11.68 -9.28
C GLY A 164 -1.07 11.96 -7.81
N LEU A 165 -0.95 10.89 -7.02
CA LEU A 165 -0.66 11.00 -5.58
C LEU A 165 0.80 11.40 -5.35
N ILE A 166 1.06 12.28 -4.40
CA ILE A 166 2.40 12.63 -3.91
C ILE A 166 2.43 12.38 -2.41
N ALA A 167 3.44 11.65 -1.94
CA ALA A 167 3.59 11.28 -0.55
C ALA A 167 4.99 11.65 -0.04
N ALA A 168 5.10 12.34 1.09
CA ALA A 168 6.38 12.76 1.64
C ALA A 168 6.41 12.65 3.18
N ILE A 169 7.54 12.28 3.77
CA ILE A 169 7.64 12.04 5.22
C ILE A 169 8.80 12.81 5.84
N CYS A 170 8.65 13.20 7.11
CA CYS A 170 9.69 13.82 7.92
C CYS A 170 10.15 15.17 7.38
N ALA A 171 11.37 15.24 6.82
CA ALA A 171 11.90 16.41 6.13
C ALA A 171 11.57 16.43 4.62
N GLY A 172 11.15 15.28 4.06
CA GLY A 172 10.79 15.12 2.66
C GLY A 172 9.75 16.14 2.15
N PRO A 173 8.73 16.55 2.93
CA PRO A 173 7.79 17.58 2.50
C PRO A 173 8.43 18.93 2.14
N THR A 174 9.63 19.25 2.65
CA THR A 174 10.33 20.49 2.27
C THR A 174 10.78 20.51 0.81
N ALA A 175 10.82 19.35 0.14
CA ALA A 175 10.98 19.28 -1.31
C ALA A 175 9.71 19.75 -2.06
N LEU A 176 8.52 19.59 -1.47
CA LEU A 176 7.28 20.13 -2.03
C LEU A 176 7.32 21.66 -2.05
N LEU A 177 7.75 22.27 -0.94
CA LEU A 177 7.92 23.72 -0.84
C LEU A 177 8.91 24.23 -1.90
N ALA A 178 10.10 23.62 -1.98
CA ALA A 178 11.15 24.01 -2.92
C ALA A 178 10.71 23.95 -4.40
N HIS A 179 9.77 23.05 -4.71
CA HIS A 179 9.24 22.82 -6.05
C HIS A 179 7.85 23.41 -6.27
N GLU A 180 7.33 24.18 -5.31
CA GLU A 180 6.02 24.83 -5.35
C GLU A 180 4.86 23.85 -5.63
N ILE A 181 4.82 22.74 -4.91
CA ILE A 181 3.86 21.66 -5.11
C ILE A 181 2.78 21.70 -4.03
N GLY A 182 1.51 21.67 -4.42
CA GLY A 182 0.38 21.51 -3.50
C GLY A 182 0.16 22.72 -2.59
N PHE A 183 0.52 23.93 -3.01
CA PHE A 183 0.24 25.15 -2.23
C PHE A 183 -1.24 25.25 -1.83
N GLY A 184 -1.48 25.65 -0.59
CA GLY A 184 -2.79 25.65 0.06
C GLY A 184 -3.14 24.36 0.79
N SER A 185 -2.40 23.26 0.57
CA SER A 185 -2.69 21.98 1.23
C SER A 185 -2.39 22.03 2.73
N LYS A 186 -3.11 21.21 3.49
CA LYS A 186 -2.77 20.88 4.87
C LYS A 186 -1.71 19.80 4.93
N VAL A 187 -0.61 20.07 5.65
CA VAL A 187 0.57 19.19 5.68
C VAL A 187 1.09 19.02 7.10
N THR A 188 1.82 17.93 7.33
CA THR A 188 2.63 17.72 8.54
C THR A 188 4.08 17.41 8.16
N THR A 189 4.99 17.59 9.11
CA THR A 189 6.42 17.30 8.95
C THR A 189 7.01 16.78 10.25
N HIS A 190 8.29 16.40 10.22
CA HIS A 190 9.07 16.30 11.45
C HIS A 190 9.07 17.66 12.17
N PRO A 191 8.93 17.71 13.51
CA PRO A 191 8.91 18.97 14.24
C PRO A 191 10.06 19.92 13.86
N LEU A 192 11.29 19.40 13.71
CA LEU A 192 12.47 20.18 13.32
C LEU A 192 12.44 20.72 11.88
N ALA A 193 11.56 20.20 11.01
CA ALA A 193 11.38 20.67 9.64
C ALA A 193 10.20 21.63 9.50
N LYS A 194 9.44 21.89 10.58
CA LYS A 194 8.24 22.76 10.58
C LYS A 194 8.58 24.16 10.09
N ASP A 195 9.57 24.81 10.69
CA ASP A 195 9.89 26.21 10.38
C ASP A 195 10.29 26.38 8.91
N LYS A 196 11.10 25.45 8.39
CA LYS A 196 11.46 25.41 6.97
C LYS A 196 10.24 25.20 6.07
N MET A 197 9.33 24.29 6.43
CA MET A 197 8.13 24.00 5.62
C MET A 197 7.13 25.15 5.60
N MET A 198 7.05 25.90 6.69
CA MET A 198 6.08 26.99 6.87
C MET A 198 6.60 28.35 6.42
N ASP A 199 7.85 28.42 5.92
CA ASP A 199 8.38 29.62 5.31
C ASP A 199 7.48 30.08 4.15
N GLY A 200 7.15 31.38 4.11
CA GLY A 200 6.24 31.96 3.13
C GLY A 200 4.75 31.64 3.30
N ASN A 201 4.32 30.89 4.33
CA ASN A 201 2.91 30.56 4.61
C ASN A 201 2.14 29.92 3.43
N HIS A 202 2.82 29.08 2.63
CA HIS A 202 2.23 28.42 1.46
C HIS A 202 1.34 27.21 1.79
N TYR A 203 1.38 26.71 3.03
CA TYR A 203 0.65 25.53 3.49
C TYR A 203 -0.02 25.80 4.84
N SER A 204 -0.97 24.96 5.25
CA SER A 204 -1.48 24.92 6.62
C SER A 204 -0.86 23.77 7.40
N TYR A 205 -0.38 24.02 8.63
CA TYR A 205 0.33 23.00 9.41
C TYR A 205 -0.60 22.11 10.22
N SER A 206 -0.25 20.83 10.33
CA SER A 206 -0.92 19.84 11.15
C SER A 206 0.06 19.10 12.05
N GLU A 207 -0.36 18.78 13.27
CA GLU A 207 0.41 17.93 14.19
C GLU A 207 0.00 16.44 14.12
N ASN A 208 -0.98 16.10 13.27
CA ASN A 208 -1.38 14.72 13.02
C ASN A 208 -0.19 13.87 12.56
N ARG A 209 -0.15 12.61 12.99
CA ARG A 209 0.94 11.66 12.66
C ARG A 209 1.06 11.41 11.16
N VAL A 210 -0.08 11.39 10.48
CA VAL A 210 -0.22 11.36 9.01
C VAL A 210 -1.29 12.39 8.66
N GLU A 211 -1.04 13.23 7.67
CA GLU A 211 -2.00 14.18 7.12
C GLU A 211 -2.22 13.85 5.65
N ARG A 212 -3.48 13.75 5.23
CA ARG A 212 -3.84 13.61 3.83
C ARG A 212 -4.81 14.72 3.46
N ASP A 213 -4.39 15.54 2.50
CA ASP A 213 -5.23 16.55 1.88
C ASP A 213 -5.29 16.31 0.37
N GLY A 214 -6.41 15.76 -0.09
CA GLY A 214 -6.60 15.32 -1.47
C GLY A 214 -5.54 14.33 -1.94
N LEU A 215 -4.62 14.84 -2.78
CA LEU A 215 -3.54 14.08 -3.43
C LEU A 215 -2.17 14.27 -2.77
N ILE A 216 -2.09 15.04 -1.68
CA ILE A 216 -0.87 15.21 -0.89
C ILE A 216 -1.01 14.40 0.40
N ILE A 217 -0.11 13.44 0.60
CA ILE A 217 0.02 12.70 1.87
C ILE A 217 1.34 13.10 2.53
N THR A 218 1.28 13.53 3.77
CA THR A 218 2.48 13.86 4.56
C THR A 218 2.51 13.14 5.90
N SER A 219 3.71 12.93 6.45
CA SER A 219 3.88 12.29 7.76
C SER A 219 5.15 12.78 8.48
N ARG A 220 5.33 12.43 9.75
CA ARG A 220 6.24 13.16 10.66
C ARG A 220 7.63 12.58 10.83
N GLY A 221 7.87 11.28 10.71
CA GLY A 221 9.20 10.72 10.98
C GLY A 221 9.24 9.20 10.97
N PRO A 222 10.35 8.58 11.41
CA PRO A 222 10.50 7.13 11.38
C PRO A 222 9.42 6.42 12.20
N GLY A 223 9.05 7.01 13.35
CA GLY A 223 8.01 6.49 14.23
C GLY A 223 6.59 6.55 13.64
N THR A 224 6.38 7.19 12.48
CA THR A 224 5.09 7.26 11.77
C THR A 224 5.13 6.59 10.40
N SER A 225 6.26 5.96 10.00
CA SER A 225 6.45 5.40 8.65
C SER A 225 5.49 4.26 8.31
N PHE A 226 5.09 3.44 9.28
CA PHE A 226 4.09 2.40 9.05
C PHE A 226 2.71 2.97 8.75
N GLU A 227 2.25 3.96 9.53
CA GLU A 227 0.97 4.63 9.30
C GLU A 227 0.98 5.37 7.96
N PHE A 228 2.08 6.04 7.64
CA PHE A 228 2.29 6.70 6.35
C PHE A 228 2.19 5.72 5.18
N ALA A 229 2.89 4.59 5.26
CA ALA A 229 2.86 3.57 4.23
C ALA A 229 1.47 2.95 4.06
N LEU A 230 0.78 2.66 5.17
CA LEU A 230 -0.59 2.14 5.15
C LEU A 230 -1.59 3.16 4.58
N ALA A 231 -1.40 4.46 4.83
CA ALA A 231 -2.21 5.51 4.21
C ALA A 231 -2.03 5.58 2.68
N ILE A 232 -0.81 5.35 2.18
CA ILE A 232 -0.55 5.22 0.73
C ILE A 232 -1.24 3.96 0.18
N VAL A 233 -1.12 2.82 0.88
CA VAL A 233 -1.77 1.57 0.47
C VAL A 233 -3.29 1.74 0.43
N GLU A 234 -3.90 2.34 1.44
CA GLU A 234 -5.33 2.62 1.46
C GLU A 234 -5.74 3.52 0.30
N ALA A 235 -4.96 4.56 0.00
CA ALA A 235 -5.25 5.47 -1.11
C ALA A 235 -5.20 4.81 -2.49
N LEU A 236 -4.36 3.78 -2.69
CA LEU A 236 -4.14 3.15 -3.99
C LEU A 236 -4.88 1.83 -4.18
N ALA A 237 -4.98 1.02 -3.12
CA ALA A 237 -5.49 -0.34 -3.13
C ALA A 237 -6.76 -0.52 -2.27
N GLY A 238 -7.16 0.50 -1.52
CA GLY A 238 -8.35 0.50 -0.68
C GLY A 238 -8.10 0.00 0.74
N LYS A 239 -9.05 0.35 1.63
CA LYS A 239 -8.96 0.10 3.07
C LYS A 239 -8.83 -1.39 3.41
N ASP A 240 -9.56 -2.26 2.72
CA ASP A 240 -9.51 -3.71 2.98
C ASP A 240 -8.10 -4.28 2.74
N VAL A 241 -7.40 -3.82 1.70
CA VAL A 241 -6.01 -4.22 1.43
C VAL A 241 -5.07 -3.67 2.49
N ALA A 242 -5.26 -2.42 2.91
CA ALA A 242 -4.46 -1.82 3.98
C ALA A 242 -4.58 -2.61 5.30
N GLU A 243 -5.80 -3.01 5.69
CA GLU A 243 -6.02 -3.81 6.91
C GLU A 243 -5.43 -5.22 6.79
N GLN A 244 -5.55 -5.87 5.62
CA GLN A 244 -4.92 -7.18 5.35
C GLN A 244 -3.39 -7.11 5.44
N VAL A 245 -2.78 -6.02 4.94
CA VAL A 245 -1.34 -5.78 5.02
C VAL A 245 -0.93 -5.42 6.45
N LYS A 246 -1.73 -4.65 7.18
CA LYS A 246 -1.48 -4.24 8.57
C LYS A 246 -1.43 -5.43 9.54
N ALA A 247 -2.38 -6.36 9.43
CA ALA A 247 -2.54 -7.48 10.37
C ALA A 247 -1.25 -8.29 10.64
N PRO A 248 -0.46 -8.73 9.64
CA PRO A 248 0.78 -9.48 9.86
C PRO A 248 1.97 -8.62 10.30
N LEU A 249 1.86 -7.29 10.38
CA LEU A 249 2.95 -6.39 10.80
C LEU A 249 3.09 -6.29 12.32
N VAL A 250 2.13 -6.83 13.09
CA VAL A 250 2.15 -6.83 14.57
C VAL A 250 2.33 -5.41 15.13
N LEU A 251 1.67 -4.43 14.50
CA LEU A 251 1.64 -3.06 15.00
C LEU A 251 0.77 -2.97 16.25
N LYS A 252 1.08 -2.01 17.11
CA LYS A 252 0.22 -1.66 18.24
C LYS A 252 -1.05 -1.00 17.71
N ASP A 253 -2.20 -1.41 18.26
CA ASP A 253 -3.51 -0.80 18.00
C ASP A 253 -3.63 0.63 18.53
#